data_AF-B3M3C3-F1
#
_entry.id   AF-B3M3C3-F1
#
_cell.length_a   1.000
_cell.length_b   1.000
_cell.length_c   1.000
_cell.angle_alpha   90.00
_cell.angle_beta   90.00
_cell.angle_gamma   90.00
#
_symmetry.space_group_name_H-M   'P 1'
#
loop_
_entity.id
_entity.type
_entity.pdbx_description
1 polymer ?
#
loop_
_entity_poly.entity_id
_entity_poly.type
_entity_poly.pdbx_seq_one_letter_code
_entity_poly.pdbx_strand_id
1 'polypeptide(L)'
;MQKGYLIFAGLLVFAYVAQAIADDSDTSECQSEDELWGGEDIRKYYFCLNGEVISQTCQSGTYFVNNATVSGCIAAASITPSCVNLDVSEPDCTGSNAYYPQPCEDPTQYYLCTDNGPKLMTCLNDSAFVSREGYLGCATWSQWRELRNCTIDS
;
A
#
# COMPACT_ATOMS: atom_id res chain seq x y z
N MET A 1 -17.24 -71.56 9.47
CA MET A 1 -17.09 -70.92 10.79
C MET A 1 -16.69 -69.46 10.55
N GLN A 2 -17.58 -68.56 10.96
CA GLN A 2 -17.56 -67.12 10.69
C GLN A 2 -16.89 -66.36 11.84
N LYS A 3 -15.84 -65.60 11.55
CA LYS A 3 -15.26 -64.50 12.36
C LYS A 3 -14.55 -63.61 11.33
N GLY A 4 -15.02 -62.44 10.88
CA GLY A 4 -15.77 -61.41 11.55
C GLY A 4 -14.87 -60.71 12.54
N TYR A 5 -14.17 -59.62 12.16
CA TYR A 5 -13.87 -58.44 12.99
C TYR A 5 -13.12 -57.35 12.19
N LEU A 6 -13.91 -56.34 11.79
CA LEU A 6 -13.66 -54.90 11.78
C LEU A 6 -12.40 -54.33 11.07
N ILE A 7 -12.63 -53.86 9.84
CA ILE A 7 -11.84 -52.82 9.18
C ILE A 7 -12.08 -51.52 9.96
N PHE A 8 -11.06 -51.00 10.65
CA PHE A 8 -11.07 -49.63 11.14
C PHE A 8 -10.92 -48.69 9.94
N ALA A 9 -12.04 -48.20 9.43
CA ALA A 9 -12.09 -47.07 8.53
C ALA A 9 -11.68 -45.80 9.28
N GLY A 10 -10.36 -45.58 9.38
CA GLY A 10 -9.79 -44.31 9.82
C GLY A 10 -9.89 -43.29 8.69
N LEU A 11 -11.06 -42.67 8.55
CA LEU A 11 -11.26 -41.46 7.74
C LEU A 11 -10.52 -40.30 8.43
N LEU A 12 -9.21 -40.20 8.22
CA LEU A 12 -8.44 -39.00 8.50
C LEU A 12 -8.78 -37.97 7.42
N VAL A 13 -9.87 -37.24 7.66
CA VAL A 13 -10.15 -35.99 6.95
C VAL A 13 -9.16 -34.96 7.48
N PHE A 14 -8.00 -34.84 6.81
CA PHE A 14 -7.18 -33.65 6.95
C PHE A 14 -7.95 -32.51 6.30
N ALA A 15 -8.72 -31.79 7.11
CA ALA A 15 -9.21 -30.48 6.75
C ALA A 15 -7.99 -29.58 6.53
N TYR A 16 -7.59 -29.43 5.27
CA TYR A 16 -6.68 -28.38 4.86
C TYR A 16 -7.41 -27.07 5.14
N VAL A 17 -7.06 -26.41 6.25
CA VAL A 17 -7.46 -25.02 6.45
C VAL A 17 -6.65 -24.23 5.43
N ALA A 18 -7.28 -23.87 4.31
CA ALA A 18 -6.73 -22.84 3.45
C ALA A 18 -6.75 -21.55 4.28
N GLN A 19 -5.60 -21.15 4.80
CA GLN A 19 -5.43 -19.81 5.34
C GLN A 19 -5.54 -18.87 4.14
N ALA A 20 -6.66 -18.16 4.05
CA ALA A 20 -6.74 -16.99 3.20
C ALA A 20 -5.83 -15.93 3.83
N ILE A 21 -4.62 -15.77 3.28
CA ILE A 21 -3.87 -14.52 3.42
C ILE A 21 -4.61 -13.49 2.57
N ALA A 22 -5.65 -12.90 3.14
CA ALA A 22 -6.00 -11.53 2.82
C ALA A 22 -5.07 -10.68 3.69
N ASP A 23 -3.90 -10.39 3.14
CA ASP A 23 -3.01 -9.36 3.66
C ASP A 23 -3.65 -8.01 3.30
N ASP A 24 -4.65 -7.64 4.10
CA ASP A 24 -5.20 -6.31 4.12
C ASP A 24 -4.59 -5.65 5.35
N SER A 25 -3.62 -4.76 5.10
CA SER A 25 -3.04 -3.85 6.10
C SER A 25 -4.08 -2.80 6.54
N ASP A 26 -5.29 -3.22 6.89
CA ASP A 26 -6.22 -2.43 7.68
C ASP A 26 -6.23 -3.05 9.08
N THR A 27 -5.54 -2.36 10.00
CA THR A 27 -5.39 -2.80 11.38
C THR A 27 -6.76 -2.77 12.03
N SER A 28 -7.38 -3.92 12.24
CA SER A 28 -8.67 -4.02 12.93
C SER A 28 -8.55 -3.85 14.45
N GLU A 29 -7.32 -3.80 14.96
CA GLU A 29 -7.02 -3.72 16.38
C GLU A 29 -6.39 -2.38 16.73
N CYS A 30 -6.81 -1.84 17.87
CA CYS A 30 -6.27 -0.64 18.46
C CYS A 30 -4.80 -0.82 18.84
N GLN A 31 -3.90 -0.08 18.18
CA GLN A 31 -2.48 -0.09 18.52
C GLN A 31 -2.16 0.86 19.68
N SER A 32 -2.86 2.00 19.75
CA SER A 32 -2.73 2.99 20.82
C SER A 32 -4.03 3.76 21.02
N GLU A 33 -4.39 4.06 22.26
CA GLU A 33 -5.55 4.91 22.60
C GLU A 33 -5.19 6.40 22.61
N ASP A 34 -3.90 6.72 22.75
CA ASP A 34 -3.44 8.09 22.98
C ASP A 34 -2.54 8.63 21.85
N GLU A 35 -2.15 7.78 20.90
CA GLU A 35 -1.22 8.13 19.83
C GLU A 35 -1.76 7.77 18.45
N LEU A 36 -1.43 8.60 17.46
CA LEU A 36 -1.68 8.30 16.05
C LEU A 36 -0.62 7.31 15.57
N TRP A 37 -0.99 6.36 14.71
CA TRP A 37 -0.03 5.47 14.03
C TRP A 37 -0.26 5.43 12.53
N GLY A 38 0.81 5.12 11.79
CA GLY A 38 0.78 5.08 10.32
C GLY A 38 0.36 3.72 9.76
N GLY A 39 -0.19 3.73 8.55
CA GLY A 39 -0.42 2.50 7.78
C GLY A 39 0.74 2.10 6.89
N GLU A 40 0.55 1.04 6.10
CA GLU A 40 1.41 0.78 4.95
C GLU A 40 1.27 1.88 3.88
N ASP A 41 0.03 2.31 3.59
CA ASP A 41 -0.20 3.53 2.83
C ASP A 41 0.33 4.71 3.64
N ILE A 42 1.41 5.33 3.15
CA ILE A 42 2.07 6.47 3.80
C ILE A 42 1.17 7.70 3.93
N ARG A 43 0.03 7.72 3.21
CA ARG A 43 -0.99 8.77 3.31
C ARG A 43 -2.00 8.44 4.40
N LYS A 44 -2.11 7.19 4.85
CA LYS A 44 -3.08 6.76 5.87
C LYS A 44 -2.47 6.80 7.27
N TYR A 45 -3.30 7.16 8.22
CA TYR A 45 -3.02 7.10 9.64
C TYR A 45 -4.27 6.71 10.40
N TYR A 46 -4.08 6.28 11.64
CA TYR A 46 -5.12 5.68 12.44
C TYR A 46 -5.07 6.22 13.87
N PHE A 47 -6.21 6.17 14.54
CA PHE A 47 -6.35 6.42 15.98
C PHE A 47 -7.51 5.61 16.54
N CYS A 48 -7.54 5.43 17.85
CA CYS A 48 -8.63 4.73 18.51
C CYS A 48 -9.69 5.67 19.07
N LEU A 49 -10.94 5.22 19.01
CA LEU A 49 -12.05 5.84 19.71
C LEU A 49 -12.90 4.74 20.34
N ASN A 50 -12.84 4.63 21.67
CA ASN A 50 -13.56 3.60 22.43
C ASN A 50 -13.23 2.16 21.99
N GLY A 51 -11.96 1.87 21.70
CA GLY A 51 -11.50 0.56 21.22
C GLY A 51 -11.84 0.26 19.76
N GLU A 52 -12.41 1.21 19.01
CA GLU A 52 -12.61 1.11 17.56
C GLU A 52 -11.51 1.87 16.81
N VAL A 53 -10.92 1.24 15.80
CA VAL A 53 -9.92 1.86 14.94
C VAL A 53 -10.59 2.79 13.93
N ILE A 54 -10.18 4.04 13.93
CA ILE A 54 -10.61 5.05 12.96
C ILE A 54 -9.47 5.29 11.97
N SER A 55 -9.72 5.00 10.69
CA SER A 55 -8.79 5.27 9.59
C SER A 55 -9.00 6.67 9.03
N GLN A 56 -7.91 7.37 8.76
CA GLN A 56 -7.89 8.67 8.10
C GLN A 56 -6.83 8.71 7.02
N THR A 57 -7.05 9.58 6.02
CA THR A 57 -6.09 9.83 4.95
C THR A 57 -5.68 11.30 4.94
N CYS A 58 -4.37 11.55 4.86
CA CYS A 58 -3.79 12.86 4.67
C CYS A 58 -4.30 13.52 3.39
N GLN A 59 -4.33 14.85 3.37
CA GLN A 59 -4.69 15.59 2.16
C GLN A 59 -3.66 15.34 1.05
N SER A 60 -4.08 15.47 -0.21
CA SER A 60 -3.16 15.33 -1.35
C SER A 60 -1.95 16.26 -1.20
N GLY A 61 -0.75 15.74 -1.51
CA GLY A 61 0.52 16.44 -1.31
C GLY A 61 1.04 16.43 0.13
N THR A 62 0.34 15.78 1.07
CA THR A 62 0.78 15.59 2.46
C THR A 62 0.77 14.11 2.86
N TYR A 63 1.64 13.73 3.79
CA TYR A 63 1.77 12.35 4.23
C TYR A 63 2.05 12.28 5.73
N PHE A 64 1.63 11.17 6.34
CA PHE A 64 1.68 11.01 7.78
C PHE A 64 3.12 10.72 8.24
N VAL A 65 3.54 11.44 9.27
CA VAL A 65 4.80 11.22 9.97
C VAL A 65 4.50 11.14 11.46
N ASN A 66 5.08 10.15 12.13
CA ASN A 66 4.99 9.98 13.56
C ASN A 66 6.38 9.68 14.14
N ASN A 67 7.05 10.72 14.60
CA ASN A 67 8.37 10.62 15.22
C ASN A 67 8.44 11.51 16.46
N ALA A 68 9.61 11.58 17.09
CA ALA A 68 9.82 12.32 18.34
C ALA A 68 9.51 13.84 18.25
N THR A 69 9.41 14.41 17.05
CA THR A 69 9.22 15.86 16.83
C THR A 69 7.85 16.19 16.20
N VAL A 70 7.30 15.28 15.40
CA VAL A 70 6.09 15.52 14.59
C VAL A 70 5.20 14.29 14.66
N SER A 71 3.91 14.52 14.93
CA SER A 71 2.85 13.52 14.77
C SER A 71 1.72 14.15 13.96
N GLY A 72 1.60 13.76 12.69
CA GLY A 72 0.58 14.27 11.76
C GLY A 72 1.01 14.34 10.30
N CYS A 73 0.12 14.88 9.46
CA CYS A 73 0.37 15.04 8.02
C CYS A 73 1.29 16.24 7.76
N ILE A 74 2.40 16.02 7.05
CA ILE A 74 3.32 17.08 6.60
C ILE A 74 3.49 17.08 5.08
N ALA A 75 3.91 18.22 4.53
CA ALA A 75 4.07 18.39 3.08
C ALA A 75 5.12 17.44 2.50
N ALA A 76 4.90 16.97 1.26
CA ALA A 76 5.80 16.08 0.53
C ALA A 76 7.27 16.54 0.56
N ALA A 77 7.49 17.84 0.39
CA ALA A 77 8.82 18.46 0.39
C ALA A 77 9.56 18.37 1.74
N SER A 78 8.86 18.04 2.83
CA SER A 78 9.42 17.88 4.18
C SER A 78 9.64 16.41 4.58
N ILE A 79 9.40 15.47 3.67
CA ILE A 79 9.53 14.03 3.89
C ILE A 79 10.74 13.51 3.13
N THR A 80 11.31 12.40 3.60
CA THR A 80 12.39 11.69 2.91
C THR A 80 12.03 11.50 1.42
N PRO A 81 12.85 11.99 0.47
CA PRO A 81 12.52 11.97 -0.95
C PRO A 81 12.28 10.58 -1.56
N SER A 82 12.81 9.51 -0.95
CA SER A 82 12.49 8.14 -1.38
C SER A 82 11.01 7.79 -1.15
N CYS A 83 10.33 8.47 -0.24
CA CYS A 83 8.95 8.23 0.18
C CYS A 83 7.93 9.13 -0.50
N VAL A 84 8.31 9.92 -1.49
CA VAL A 84 7.37 10.81 -2.20
C VAL A 84 7.81 10.97 -3.65
N ASN A 85 6.87 11.30 -4.54
CA ASN A 85 7.21 11.71 -5.90
C ASN A 85 7.43 13.23 -5.91
N LEU A 86 8.67 13.65 -5.72
CA LEU A 86 9.07 15.04 -5.95
C LEU A 86 9.37 15.25 -7.43
N ASP A 87 9.15 16.48 -7.91
CA ASP A 87 9.53 16.93 -9.26
C ASP A 87 8.88 16.16 -10.42
N VAL A 88 7.69 15.60 -10.20
CA VAL A 88 6.85 15.02 -11.25
C VAL A 88 5.86 16.03 -11.78
N SER A 89 5.66 16.00 -13.10
CA SER A 89 4.63 16.77 -13.79
C SER A 89 3.92 15.88 -14.79
N GLU A 90 2.73 16.33 -15.21
CA GLU A 90 2.01 15.73 -16.33
C GLU A 90 2.94 15.63 -17.56
N PRO A 91 3.05 14.44 -18.21
CA PRO A 91 3.99 14.24 -19.30
C PRO A 91 3.48 14.86 -20.60
N ASP A 92 4.39 15.32 -21.46
CA ASP A 92 4.11 15.88 -22.78
C ASP A 92 3.72 14.84 -23.84
N CYS A 93 3.74 13.55 -23.48
CA CYS A 93 3.49 12.43 -24.36
C CYS A 93 4.40 12.38 -25.60
N THR A 94 5.66 12.79 -25.46
CA THR A 94 6.68 12.65 -26.50
C THR A 94 7.78 11.66 -26.12
N GLY A 95 8.56 11.21 -27.10
CA GLY A 95 9.68 10.29 -26.88
C GLY A 95 9.28 9.04 -26.11
N SER A 96 10.08 8.67 -25.10
CA SER A 96 9.80 7.50 -24.25
C SER A 96 8.54 7.66 -23.39
N ASN A 97 8.15 8.90 -23.04
CA ASN A 97 6.97 9.17 -22.21
C ASN A 97 5.66 8.79 -22.93
N ALA A 98 5.68 8.75 -24.26
CA ALA A 98 4.53 8.31 -25.06
C ALA A 98 4.22 6.81 -24.91
N TYR A 99 5.20 5.99 -24.52
CA TYR A 99 5.11 4.53 -24.57
C TYR A 99 5.05 3.87 -23.20
N TYR A 100 5.49 4.56 -22.14
CA TYR A 100 5.57 4.00 -20.80
C TYR A 100 4.74 4.81 -19.80
N PRO A 101 4.07 4.15 -18.83
CA PRO A 101 3.41 4.87 -17.76
C PRO A 101 4.39 5.75 -16.96
N GLN A 102 3.93 6.95 -16.61
CA GLN A 102 4.71 7.95 -15.91
C GLN A 102 4.20 8.16 -14.49
N PRO A 103 5.07 8.40 -13.50
CA PRO A 103 4.64 8.66 -12.13
C PRO A 103 3.81 9.95 -12.00
N CYS A 104 2.90 9.99 -11.03
CA CYS A 104 2.15 11.17 -10.61
C CYS A 104 2.61 11.64 -9.22
N GLU A 105 2.28 12.87 -8.82
CA GLU A 105 2.52 13.37 -7.46
C GLU A 105 1.83 12.48 -6.41
N ASP A 106 0.57 12.10 -6.65
CA ASP A 106 -0.11 11.07 -5.85
C ASP A 106 0.45 9.69 -6.23
N PRO A 107 1.11 8.96 -5.31
CA PRO A 107 1.70 7.67 -5.62
C PRO A 107 0.68 6.61 -6.03
N THR A 108 -0.61 6.78 -5.72
CA THR A 108 -1.66 5.84 -6.19
C THR A 108 -2.10 6.09 -7.61
N GLN A 109 -1.54 7.12 -8.25
CA GLN A 109 -1.87 7.48 -9.61
C GLN A 109 -0.63 7.47 -10.51
N TYR A 110 -0.89 7.32 -11.79
CA TYR A 110 0.12 7.37 -12.84
C TYR A 110 -0.50 7.87 -14.13
N TYR A 111 0.31 8.42 -15.01
CA TYR A 111 -0.13 8.88 -16.33
C TYR A 111 0.09 7.80 -17.38
N LEU A 112 -0.88 7.63 -18.27
CA LEU A 112 -0.72 6.95 -19.56
C LEU A 112 -1.00 7.92 -20.68
N CYS A 113 -0.14 7.94 -21.68
CA CYS A 113 -0.39 8.70 -22.89
C CYS A 113 -1.41 7.98 -23.79
N THR A 114 -2.37 8.76 -24.27
CA THR A 114 -3.38 8.33 -25.24
C THR A 114 -3.36 9.26 -26.45
N ASP A 115 -4.13 8.96 -27.49
CA ASP A 115 -4.29 9.85 -28.64
C ASP A 115 -4.83 11.24 -28.27
N ASN A 116 -5.47 11.37 -27.10
CA ASN A 116 -6.01 12.63 -26.58
C ASN A 116 -5.10 13.29 -25.52
N GLY A 117 -3.83 12.87 -25.44
CA GLY A 117 -2.87 13.37 -24.45
C GLY A 117 -2.76 12.48 -23.20
N PRO A 118 -2.07 12.98 -22.16
CA PRO A 118 -1.85 12.25 -20.93
C PRO A 118 -3.16 12.05 -20.17
N LYS A 119 -3.35 10.83 -19.66
CA LYS A 119 -4.53 10.46 -18.89
C LYS A 119 -4.10 9.91 -17.54
N LEU A 120 -4.69 10.46 -16.49
CA LEU A 120 -4.49 9.99 -15.12
C LEU A 120 -5.21 8.66 -14.92
N MET A 121 -4.48 7.69 -14.37
CA MET A 121 -4.94 6.35 -14.03
C MET A 121 -4.68 6.11 -12.55
N THR A 122 -5.53 5.29 -11.91
CA THR A 122 -5.38 4.90 -10.51
C THR A 122 -4.91 3.45 -10.43
N CYS A 123 -3.94 3.18 -9.58
CA CYS A 123 -3.55 1.83 -9.22
C CYS A 123 -4.70 1.11 -8.51
N LEU A 124 -4.92 -0.16 -8.84
CA LEU A 124 -5.98 -0.98 -8.23
C LEU A 124 -5.54 -1.52 -6.87
N ASN A 125 -6.49 -1.96 -6.04
CA ASN A 125 -6.23 -2.58 -4.73
C ASN A 125 -5.41 -1.71 -3.78
N ASP A 126 -5.70 -0.41 -3.74
CA ASP A 126 -5.03 0.58 -2.87
C ASP A 126 -3.49 0.53 -2.92
N SER A 127 -2.95 0.25 -4.11
CA SER A 127 -1.52 0.12 -4.35
C SER A 127 -0.89 1.39 -4.91
N ALA A 128 0.45 1.45 -4.98
CA ALA A 128 1.18 2.63 -5.42
C ALA A 128 2.07 2.35 -6.63
N PHE A 129 2.16 3.31 -7.55
CA PHE A 129 2.95 3.24 -8.76
C PHE A 129 4.44 3.42 -8.48
N VAL A 130 5.25 2.54 -9.05
CA VAL A 130 6.71 2.55 -9.01
C VAL A 130 7.23 2.55 -10.46
N SER A 131 8.15 3.48 -10.74
CA SER A 131 8.97 3.49 -11.94
C SER A 131 10.43 3.67 -11.52
N ARG A 132 11.11 2.56 -11.21
CA ARG A 132 12.50 2.53 -10.74
C ARG A 132 13.17 1.20 -11.04
N GLU A 133 14.44 1.26 -11.44
CA GLU A 133 15.39 0.13 -11.45
C GLU A 133 14.82 -1.20 -11.99
N GLY A 134 14.21 -1.16 -13.16
CA GLY A 134 13.66 -2.35 -13.82
C GLY A 134 12.25 -2.75 -13.36
N TYR A 135 11.69 -2.05 -12.37
CA TYR A 135 10.28 -2.14 -12.00
C TYR A 135 9.48 -0.99 -12.61
N LEU A 136 8.36 -1.33 -13.25
CA LEU A 136 7.41 -0.39 -13.83
C LEU A 136 5.99 -0.90 -13.65
N GLY A 137 5.24 -0.30 -12.73
CA GLY A 137 3.84 -0.69 -12.47
C GLY A 137 3.37 -0.34 -11.07
N CYS A 138 2.15 -0.78 -10.73
CA CYS A 138 1.62 -0.68 -9.38
C CYS A 138 2.19 -1.79 -8.50
N ALA A 139 2.48 -1.48 -7.24
CA ALA A 139 3.02 -2.40 -6.23
C ALA A 139 2.30 -2.15 -4.90
N THR A 140 2.16 -3.19 -4.05
CA THR A 140 1.63 -2.97 -2.70
C THR A 140 2.47 -1.93 -1.97
N TRP A 141 1.91 -1.25 -0.97
CA TRP A 141 2.65 -0.20 -0.27
C TRP A 141 3.93 -0.71 0.41
N SER A 142 3.89 -1.91 0.98
CA SER A 142 5.09 -2.60 1.47
C SER A 142 6.16 -2.79 0.38
N GLN A 143 5.79 -3.28 -0.81
CA GLN A 143 6.72 -3.41 -1.94
C GLN A 143 7.20 -2.05 -2.47
N TRP A 144 6.32 -1.06 -2.52
CA TRP A 144 6.63 0.30 -2.94
C TRP A 144 7.71 0.92 -2.04
N ARG A 145 7.61 0.69 -0.73
CA ARG A 145 8.61 1.15 0.24
C ARG A 145 9.95 0.46 0.02
N GLU A 146 9.94 -0.86 -0.15
CA GLU A 146 11.14 -1.66 -0.41
C GLU A 146 11.85 -1.21 -1.69
N LEU A 147 11.12 -1.16 -2.83
CA LEU A 147 11.66 -0.77 -4.14
C LEU A 147 12.24 0.65 -4.17
N ARG A 148 11.82 1.51 -3.24
CA ARG A 148 12.27 2.90 -3.17
C ARG A 148 13.25 3.17 -2.03
N ASN A 149 13.53 2.20 -1.17
CA ASN A 149 14.22 2.42 0.10
C ASN A 149 13.57 3.57 0.90
N CYS A 150 12.25 3.53 1.00
CA CYS A 150 11.48 4.47 1.79
C CYS A 150 11.39 3.98 3.24
N THR A 151 12.08 4.68 4.14
CA THR A 151 11.98 4.50 5.59
C THR A 151 11.35 5.77 6.16
N ILE A 152 10.07 5.68 6.52
CA ILE A 152 9.41 6.70 7.34
C ILE A 152 9.45 6.17 8.76
N ASP A 153 10.05 6.93 9.68
CA ASP A 153 9.91 6.64 11.10
C ASP A 153 8.41 6.79 11.44
N SER A 154 7.76 5.67 11.75
CA SER A 154 6.33 5.53 12.05
C SER A 154 6.13 5.00 13.45
#